data_AF-X1F6D8-F1
#
_entry.id   AF-X1F6D8-F1
#
_cell.length_a   1.000
_cell.length_b   1.000
_cell.length_c   1.000
_cell.angle_alpha   90.00
_cell.angle_beta   90.00
_cell.angle_gamma   90.00
#
_symmetry.space_group_name_H-M   'P 1'
#
loop_
_entity.id
_entity.type
_entity.pdbx_description
1 polymer ?
#
loop_
_entity_poly.entity_id
_entity_poly.type
_entity_poly.pdbx_seq_one_letter_code
_entity_poly.pdbx_strand_id
1 'polypeptide(L)' 'MLIIMLTAKGQEKEKITGLNIGADDYITKPFSLEEMLARIKAVLRRIDPAR' A
#
# COMPACT_ATOMS: atom_id res chain seq x y z
N MET A 1 -3.76 -1.67 12.84
CA MET A 1 -4.57 -2.19 11.71
C MET A 1 -3.90 -1.72 10.45
N LEU A 2 -3.59 -2.61 9.52
CA LEU A 2 -2.85 -2.26 8.31
C LEU A 2 -3.80 -1.79 7.21
N ILE A 3 -3.52 -0.65 6.58
CA ILE A 3 -4.35 -0.02 5.55
C ILE A 3 -3.54 0.13 4.27
N ILE A 4 -4.04 -0.45 3.18
CA ILE A 4 -3.49 -0.26 1.83
C ILE A 4 -4.49 0.57 1.04
N MET A 5 -4.09 1.76 0.59
CA MET A 5 -4.91 2.63 -0.26
C MET A 5 -4.79 2.22 -1.73
N LEU A 6 -5.93 2.07 -2.40
CA LEU A 6 -6.01 1.72 -3.82
C LEU A 6 -6.75 2.81 -4.59
N THR A 7 -6.12 3.41 -5.60
CA THR A 7 -6.67 4.64 -6.20
C THR A 7 -6.23 4.87 -7.64
N ALA A 8 -6.94 5.71 -8.39
CA ALA A 8 -6.51 6.23 -9.70
C ALA A 8 -5.68 7.52 -9.58
N LYS A 9 -5.59 8.07 -8.36
CA LYS A 9 -4.87 9.30 -8.02
C LYS A 9 -3.37 9.05 -7.89
N GLY A 10 -2.68 9.18 -9.03
CA GLY A 10 -1.27 8.82 -9.18
C GLY A 10 -0.26 9.93 -8.97
N GLN A 11 -0.70 11.16 -8.65
CA GLN A 11 0.24 12.24 -8.43
C GLN A 11 1.03 12.00 -7.15
N GLU A 12 2.32 12.34 -7.15
CA GLU A 12 3.19 12.16 -5.99
C GLU A 12 2.62 12.80 -4.73
N LYS A 13 2.04 14.01 -4.85
CA LYS A 13 1.39 14.73 -3.75
C LYS A 13 0.24 13.92 -3.12
N GLU A 14 -0.55 13.24 -3.94
CA GLU A 14 -1.69 12.43 -3.47
C GLU A 14 -1.20 11.18 -2.73
N LYS A 15 -0.14 10.54 -3.25
CA LYS A 15 0.52 9.41 -2.59
C LYS A 15 1.10 9.80 -1.23
N ILE A 16 1.85 10.91 -1.16
CA ILE A 16 2.42 11.42 0.09
C ILE A 16 1.30 11.73 1.09
N THR A 17 0.22 12.37 0.62
CA THR A 17 -0.92 12.69 1.50
C THR A 17 -1.55 11.41 2.06
N GLY A 18 -1.81 10.41 1.21
CA GLY A 18 -2.39 9.13 1.63
C GLY A 18 -1.54 8.38 2.65
N LEU A 19 -0.21 8.40 2.48
CA LEU A 19 0.72 7.81 3.45
C LEU A 19 0.72 8.58 4.77
N ASN A 20 0.74 9.92 4.74
CA ASN A 20 0.77 10.77 5.94
C ASN A 20 -0.50 10.67 6.80
N ILE A 21 -1.65 10.40 6.18
CA ILE A 21 -2.92 10.22 6.92
C ILE A 21 -3.06 8.83 7.56
N GLY A 22 -2.05 7.96 7.42
CA GLY A 22 -1.98 6.67 8.10
C GLY A 22 -2.19 5.45 7.20
N ALA A 23 -2.01 5.58 5.88
CA ALA A 23 -1.91 4.39 5.03
C ALA A 23 -0.52 3.74 5.18
N ASP A 24 -0.49 2.42 5.30
CA ASP A 24 0.74 1.62 5.34
C ASP A 24 1.32 1.36 3.95
N ASP A 25 0.48 1.43 2.92
CA ASP A 25 0.87 1.40 1.51
C ASP A 25 -0.16 2.15 0.65
N TYR A 26 0.26 2.58 -0.54
CA TYR A 26 -0.54 3.35 -1.49
C TYR A 26 -0.25 2.88 -2.92
N ILE A 27 -1.26 2.27 -3.55
CA ILE A 27 -1.20 1.62 -4.85
C ILE A 27 -2.05 2.41 -5.85
N THR A 28 -1.41 2.87 -6.90
CA THR A 28 -2.05 3.61 -8.00
C THR A 28 -2.41 2.67 -9.14
N LYS A 29 -3.60 2.84 -9.74
CA LYS A 29 -4.01 2.18 -10.98
C LYS A 29 -3.36 2.83 -12.21
N PRO A 30 -3.02 2.04 -13.26
CA PRO A 30 -3.16 0.59 -13.35
C PRO A 30 -2.03 -0.15 -12.61
N PHE A 31 -2.35 -1.31 -12.05
CA PHE A 31 -1.39 -2.22 -11.40
C PHE A 31 -1.68 -3.66 -11.84
N SER A 32 -0.69 -4.55 -11.71
CA SER A 32 -0.90 -5.99 -11.93
C SER A 32 -1.38 -6.67 -10.65
N LEU A 33 -2.11 -7.78 -10.79
CA LEU A 33 -2.49 -8.60 -9.63
C LEU A 33 -1.27 -9.12 -8.87
N GLU A 34 -0.19 -9.46 -9.58
CA GLU A 34 1.06 -9.91 -8.98
C GLU A 34 1.71 -8.83 -8.12
N GLU A 35 1.74 -7.58 -8.59
CA GLU A 35 2.24 -6.44 -7.82
C GLU A 35 1.41 -6.23 -6.55
N MET A 36 0.07 -6.22 -6.69
CA MET A 36 -0.84 -6.08 -5.56
C MET A 36 -0.60 -7.18 -4.50
N LEU A 37 -0.49 -8.44 -4.94
CA LEU A 37 -0.25 -9.57 -4.05
C LEU A 37 1.12 -9.47 -3.36
N ALA A 38 2.16 -9.04 -4.07
CA ALA A 38 3.49 -8.86 -3.49
C ALA A 38 3.49 -7.78 -2.39
N ARG A 39 2.77 -6.67 -2.62
CA ARG A 39 2.59 -5.58 -1.65
C ARG A 39 1.80 -6.00 -0.43
N ILE A 40 0.68 -6.72 -0.60
CA ILE A 40 -0.10 -7.29 0.51
C ILE A 40 0.80 -8.21 1.36
N LYS A 41 1.54 -9.13 0.73
CA LYS A 41 2.47 -10.00 1.43
C LYS A 41 3.55 -9.21 2.19
N ALA A 42 4.03 -8.08 1.64
CA ALA A 42 5.00 -7.23 2.31
C ALA A 42 4.44 -6.53 3.55
N VAL A 43 3.20 -6.04 3.47
CA VAL A 43 2.48 -5.41 4.58
C VAL A 43 2.20 -6.45 5.68
N LEU A 44 1.76 -7.66 5.32
CA LEU A 44 1.52 -8.75 6.27
C LEU A 44 2.80 -9.29 6.95
N ARG A 45 3.99 -9.16 6.35
CA ARG A 45 5.23 -9.53 7.05
C ARG A 45 5.51 -8.67 8.28
N ARG A 46 4.92 -7.48 8.38
CA ARG A 46 5.11 -6.56 9.53
C ARG A 46 4.31 -6.99 10.77
N ILE A 47 3.34 -7.89 10.62
CA ILE A 47 2.50 -8.38 11.73
C ILE A 47 2.91 -9.76 12.22
N ASP A 48 3.88 -10.42 11.57
CA ASP A 48 4.41 -11.70 12.04
C ASP A 48 5.55 -11.43 13.05
N PRO A 49 5.34 -11.66 14.36
CA PRO A 49 6.34 -11.40 15.38
C PRO A 49 7.46 -12.45 15.40
N ALA A 50 7.32 -13.56 14.66
CA ALA A 50 8.27 -14.67 14.65
C ALA A 50 9.43 -14.47 13.65
N ARG A 51 9.58 -13.26 13.09
CA ARG A 51 10.68 -12.87 12.20
C ARG A 51 11.38 -11.62 12.69
#